data_AF-A0A9Q0DIZ7-F1
#
_entry.id   AF-A0A9Q0DIZ7-F1
#
_cell.length_a   1.000
_cell.length_b   1.000
_cell.length_c   1.000
_cell.angle_alpha   90.00
_cell.angle_beta   90.00
_cell.angle_gamma   90.00
#
_symmetry.space_group_name_H-M   'P 1'
#
loop_
_entity.id
_entity.type
_entity.pdbx_description
1 polymer ?
#
loop_
_entity_poly.entity_id
_entity_poly.type
_entity_poly.pdbx_seq_one_letter_code
_entity_poly.pdbx_strand_id
1 'polypeptide(L)'
;MAQTSLLQGKRFYCRDWVFHKIQHCLQEKTSGSSSTGTPPPPTDATAAPAAPGPSASTSSSAAAASSSSGAPKPGAPWGVLLVGGPGSGKTAVATELLWPTAPQCIQRGLQRQALAFHFCRAAESDTLSVGRFVRGLVAQLSAGGLLPGYRDKLLEAEAQKALLPGECERNPAHAFKR
;
A
#
# COMPACT_ATOMS: atom_id res chain seq x y z
N MET A 1 -7.15 19.33 -4.76
CA MET A 1 -5.87 18.78 -5.26
C MET A 1 -5.26 17.94 -4.15
N ALA A 2 -4.80 16.71 -4.45
CA ALA A 2 -4.14 15.88 -3.45
C ALA A 2 -2.82 16.56 -3.05
N GLN A 3 -2.60 16.73 -1.74
CA GLN A 3 -1.38 17.37 -1.25
C GLN A 3 -0.19 16.44 -1.51
N THR A 4 0.82 16.96 -2.17
CA THR A 4 2.02 16.19 -2.49
C THR A 4 3.07 16.30 -1.38
N SER A 5 3.95 15.30 -1.33
CA SER A 5 5.05 15.29 -0.35
C SER A 5 6.13 16.30 -0.76
N LEU A 6 6.75 16.97 0.22
CA LEU A 6 7.93 17.84 0.02
C LEU A 6 9.17 17.08 -0.51
N LEU A 7 9.09 15.75 -0.55
CA LEU A 7 10.12 14.87 -1.09
C LEU A 7 9.82 14.45 -2.53
N GLN A 8 8.69 14.85 -3.13
CA GLN A 8 8.36 14.50 -4.50
C GLN A 8 9.44 15.02 -5.46
N GLY A 9 9.92 14.14 -6.35
CA GLY A 9 10.97 14.46 -7.32
C GLY A 9 12.39 14.50 -6.75
N LYS A 10 12.56 14.35 -5.42
CA LYS A 10 13.90 14.21 -4.84
C LYS A 10 14.38 12.78 -5.05
N ARG A 11 15.67 12.63 -5.39
CA ARG A 11 16.28 11.32 -5.56
C ARG A 11 16.18 10.50 -4.27
N PHE A 12 15.66 9.30 -4.39
CA PHE A 12 15.65 8.30 -3.34
C PHE A 12 16.89 7.41 -3.46
N TYR A 13 17.58 7.17 -2.36
CA TYR A 13 18.78 6.34 -2.31
C TYR A 13 18.62 5.26 -1.25
N CYS A 14 19.23 4.10 -1.52
CA CYS A 14 19.52 3.07 -0.53
C CYS A 14 18.31 2.65 0.30
N ARG A 15 17.43 1.78 -0.22
CA ARG A 15 16.41 1.00 0.54
C ARG A 15 15.49 0.19 -0.37
N ASP A 16 15.98 -0.24 -1.53
CA ASP A 16 15.13 -0.89 -2.53
C ASP A 16 14.49 -2.18 -2.01
N TRP A 17 15.20 -2.87 -1.12
CA TRP A 17 14.73 -4.05 -0.39
C TRP A 17 13.36 -3.83 0.30
N VAL A 18 13.04 -2.61 0.72
CA VAL A 18 11.74 -2.30 1.35
C VAL A 18 10.60 -2.51 0.35
N PHE A 19 10.78 -2.13 -0.91
CA PHE A 19 9.77 -2.29 -1.94
C PHE A 19 9.60 -3.74 -2.35
N HIS A 20 10.69 -4.53 -2.37
CA HIS A 20 10.59 -5.98 -2.51
C HIS A 20 9.74 -6.60 -1.39
N LYS A 21 9.94 -6.16 -0.15
CA LYS A 21 9.19 -6.66 1.01
C LYS A 21 7.73 -6.26 0.97
N ILE A 22 7.43 -5.01 0.58
CA ILE A 22 6.06 -4.55 0.34
C ILE A 22 5.41 -5.41 -0.76
N GLN A 23 6.07 -5.59 -1.90
CA GLN A 23 5.54 -6.40 -3.00
C GLN A 23 5.26 -7.84 -2.56
N HIS A 24 6.18 -8.47 -1.82
CA HIS A 24 6.00 -9.81 -1.28
C HIS A 24 4.74 -9.91 -0.40
N CYS A 25 4.59 -9.00 0.56
CA CYS A 25 3.41 -8.97 1.42
C CYS A 25 2.11 -8.79 0.63
N LEU A 26 2.14 -8.04 -0.49
CA LEU A 26 0.96 -7.89 -1.35
C LEU A 26 0.67 -9.17 -2.15
N GLN A 27 1.70 -9.89 -2.61
CA GLN A 27 1.56 -11.12 -3.39
C GLN A 27 1.10 -12.32 -2.56
N GLU A 28 1.60 -12.49 -1.34
CA GLU A 28 1.16 -13.59 -0.45
C GLU A 28 -0.36 -13.59 -0.24
N LYS A 29 -0.96 -12.39 -0.24
CA LYS A 29 -2.42 -12.23 -0.18
C LYS A 29 -3.10 -12.68 -1.47
N THR A 30 -2.56 -12.30 -2.63
CA THR A 30 -3.17 -12.66 -3.92
C THR A 30 -3.15 -14.18 -4.14
N SER A 31 -2.06 -14.84 -3.76
CA SER A 31 -1.92 -16.31 -3.87
C SER A 31 -2.79 -17.08 -2.87
N GLY A 32 -3.08 -16.50 -1.69
CA GLY A 32 -3.96 -17.11 -0.70
C GLY A 32 -5.45 -17.14 -1.11
N SER A 33 -5.83 -16.40 -2.16
CA SER A 33 -7.19 -16.38 -2.71
C SER A 33 -7.39 -17.28 -3.94
N SER A 34 -6.34 -17.92 -4.47
CA SER A 34 -6.40 -18.65 -5.74
C SER A 34 -6.37 -20.18 -5.62
N SER A 35 -6.58 -20.78 -4.45
CA SER A 35 -6.64 -22.25 -4.32
C SER A 35 -8.03 -22.81 -4.64
N THR A 36 -8.47 -22.69 -5.89
CA THR A 36 -9.53 -23.56 -6.45
C THR A 36 -8.87 -24.59 -7.37
N GLY A 37 -8.68 -25.78 -6.79
CA GLY A 37 -8.64 -27.10 -7.42
C GLY A 37 -7.97 -27.27 -8.80
N THR A 38 -6.77 -27.83 -8.81
CA THR A 38 -6.44 -28.94 -9.73
C THR A 38 -5.31 -29.79 -9.14
N PRO A 39 -5.48 -31.11 -8.92
CA PRO A 39 -4.42 -31.97 -8.41
C PRO A 39 -3.35 -32.23 -9.49
N PRO A 40 -2.04 -32.21 -9.16
CA PRO A 40 -1.01 -32.69 -10.07
C PRO A 40 -0.99 -34.25 -10.10
N PRO A 41 -0.76 -34.87 -11.27
CA PRO A 41 -0.50 -36.31 -11.34
C PRO A 41 0.87 -36.66 -10.76
N PRO A 42 1.07 -37.89 -10.24
CA PRO A 42 2.33 -38.34 -9.68
C PRO A 42 3.20 -38.98 -10.77
N THR A 43 4.47 -38.57 -10.89
CA THR A 43 5.55 -39.45 -11.40
C THR A 43 6.92 -39.02 -10.87
N ASP A 44 7.44 -39.91 -10.03
CA ASP A 44 8.81 -40.44 -9.93
C ASP A 44 10.06 -39.59 -9.64
N ALA A 45 10.78 -40.13 -8.65
CA ALA A 45 12.10 -39.82 -8.12
C ALA A 45 13.21 -39.63 -9.16
N THR A 46 14.21 -38.77 -8.88
CA THR A 46 15.53 -39.20 -8.37
C THR A 46 16.45 -38.04 -7.95
N ALA A 47 17.19 -38.30 -6.87
CA ALA A 47 18.58 -37.90 -6.58
C ALA A 47 18.97 -36.42 -6.27
N ALA A 48 19.50 -36.26 -5.05
CA ALA A 48 20.40 -35.19 -4.57
C ALA A 48 21.81 -35.30 -5.25
N PRO A 49 22.80 -34.38 -5.04
CA PRO A 49 23.46 -34.20 -3.73
C PRO A 49 24.03 -32.78 -3.37
N ALA A 50 24.20 -32.57 -2.05
CA ALA A 50 25.30 -31.95 -1.28
C ALA A 50 25.96 -30.57 -1.62
N ALA A 51 25.87 -29.63 -0.63
CA ALA A 51 26.91 -28.82 0.09
C ALA A 51 28.09 -28.13 -0.68
N PRO A 52 28.69 -26.98 -0.21
CA PRO A 52 29.07 -26.65 1.19
C PRO A 52 28.93 -25.16 1.65
N GLY A 53 29.09 -24.89 2.96
CA GLY A 53 29.23 -23.53 3.56
C GLY A 53 30.70 -23.05 3.60
N PRO A 54 31.14 -22.17 4.52
CA PRO A 54 30.49 -21.08 5.27
C PRO A 54 31.25 -19.71 5.13
N SER A 55 30.70 -18.57 5.56
CA SER A 55 31.49 -17.42 6.11
C SER A 55 30.66 -16.23 6.65
N ALA A 56 30.83 -16.03 7.96
CA ALA A 56 31.03 -14.77 8.70
C ALA A 56 30.21 -13.48 8.39
N SER A 57 29.29 -13.19 9.32
CA SER A 57 29.07 -11.92 10.05
C SER A 57 29.37 -10.57 9.37
N THR A 58 28.38 -9.66 9.35
CA THR A 58 28.49 -8.35 10.01
C THR A 58 27.09 -7.81 10.33
N SER A 59 26.88 -7.52 11.61
CA SER A 59 25.71 -6.86 12.20
C SER A 59 25.44 -5.49 11.58
N SER A 60 24.27 -5.29 11.00
CA SER A 60 23.69 -3.96 10.86
C SER A 60 22.17 -4.03 11.08
N SER A 61 21.72 -3.21 12.01
CA SER A 61 20.44 -3.25 12.70
C SER A 61 19.24 -3.36 11.75
N ALA A 62 18.56 -4.48 11.88
CA ALA A 62 17.37 -4.86 11.15
C ALA A 62 16.26 -3.81 11.25
N ALA A 63 15.78 -3.35 10.11
CA ALA A 63 14.41 -2.87 10.00
C ALA A 63 13.49 -4.10 10.12
N ALA A 64 13.08 -4.37 11.36
CA ALA A 64 12.12 -5.41 11.67
C ALA A 64 10.75 -4.98 11.13
N ALA A 65 10.41 -5.43 9.93
CA ALA A 65 9.01 -5.65 9.60
C ALA A 65 8.60 -6.90 10.38
N SER A 66 8.08 -6.70 11.59
CA SER A 66 7.53 -7.76 12.41
C SER A 66 6.20 -8.20 11.79
N SER A 67 6.23 -9.30 11.03
CA SER A 67 5.03 -10.03 10.66
C SER A 67 4.57 -10.81 11.89
N SER A 68 3.64 -10.25 12.68
CA SER A 68 2.92 -11.04 13.68
C SER A 68 2.06 -12.06 12.94
N SER A 69 2.58 -13.27 12.78
CA SER A 69 1.93 -14.39 12.11
C SER A 69 0.81 -14.97 12.97
N GLY A 70 -0.27 -14.22 13.13
CA GLY A 70 -1.59 -14.80 13.36
C GLY A 70 -2.18 -15.12 11.99
N ALA A 71 -2.59 -16.37 11.76
CA ALA A 71 -3.25 -16.75 10.52
C ALA A 71 -4.43 -15.79 10.24
N PRO A 72 -4.41 -15.00 9.15
CA PRO A 72 -5.46 -14.02 8.91
C PRO A 72 -6.78 -14.73 8.60
N LYS A 73 -7.83 -14.38 9.34
CA LYS A 73 -9.20 -14.81 9.03
C LYS A 73 -9.53 -14.40 7.58
N PRO A 74 -10.11 -15.28 6.73
CA PRO A 74 -10.52 -14.90 5.39
C PRO A 74 -11.50 -13.72 5.48
N GLY A 75 -11.13 -12.59 4.87
CA GLY A 75 -11.89 -11.34 4.90
C GLY A 75 -11.37 -10.24 5.85
N ALA A 76 -10.31 -10.48 6.65
CA ALA A 76 -9.74 -9.42 7.48
C ALA A 76 -8.97 -8.38 6.63
N PRO A 77 -9.17 -7.07 6.89
CA PRO A 77 -8.37 -6.02 6.26
C PRO A 77 -6.90 -6.23 6.65
N TRP A 78 -6.01 -6.07 5.69
CA TRP A 78 -4.59 -6.30 5.84
C TRP A 78 -3.85 -5.08 5.34
N GLY A 79 -2.66 -4.87 5.87
CA GLY A 79 -1.82 -3.74 5.50
C GLY A 79 -0.40 -3.91 5.99
N VAL A 80 0.51 -3.10 5.45
CA VAL A 80 1.91 -3.06 5.86
C VAL A 80 2.12 -1.82 6.72
N LEU A 81 2.65 -2.00 7.93
CA LEU A 81 3.02 -0.90 8.81
C LEU A 81 4.54 -0.67 8.74
N LEU A 82 4.95 0.53 8.32
CA LEU A 82 6.36 0.92 8.28
C LEU A 82 6.75 1.66 9.56
N VAL A 83 7.57 1.02 10.40
CA VAL A 83 8.02 1.57 11.70
C VAL A 83 9.51 1.94 11.64
N GLY A 84 9.91 2.93 12.44
CA GLY A 84 11.31 3.34 12.61
C GLY A 84 11.41 4.68 13.33
N GLY A 85 12.59 5.01 13.85
CA GLY A 85 12.83 6.28 14.55
C GLY A 85 12.64 7.53 13.66
N PRO A 86 12.60 8.74 14.25
CA PRO A 86 12.60 9.99 13.49
C PRO A 86 13.79 10.05 12.51
N GLY A 87 13.60 10.64 11.32
CA GLY A 87 14.66 10.73 10.31
C GLY A 87 14.98 9.41 9.58
N SER A 88 14.36 8.28 9.96
CA SER A 88 14.59 6.99 9.31
C SER A 88 14.03 6.87 7.89
N GLY A 89 13.58 7.95 7.24
CA GLY A 89 13.17 7.96 5.83
C GLY A 89 11.83 7.28 5.49
N LYS A 90 10.94 7.03 6.46
CA LYS A 90 9.61 6.42 6.22
C LYS A 90 8.79 7.17 5.18
N THR A 91 8.70 8.49 5.34
CA THR A 91 7.98 9.36 4.39
C THR A 91 8.67 9.38 3.03
N ALA A 92 10.00 9.26 2.98
CA ALA A 92 10.73 9.15 1.72
C ALA A 92 10.38 7.85 0.98
N VAL A 93 10.29 6.72 1.68
CA VAL A 93 9.82 5.44 1.11
C VAL A 93 8.39 5.58 0.57
N ALA A 94 7.45 6.14 1.35
CA ALA A 94 6.08 6.33 0.90
C ALA A 94 5.98 7.29 -0.31
N THR A 95 6.84 8.31 -0.35
CA THR A 95 6.89 9.27 -1.47
C THR A 95 7.43 8.60 -2.73
N GLU A 96 8.52 7.85 -2.63
CA GLU A 96 9.11 7.12 -3.75
C GLU A 96 8.16 6.01 -4.26
N LEU A 97 7.37 5.39 -3.38
CA LEU A 97 6.33 4.44 -3.77
C LEU A 97 5.24 5.08 -4.65
N LEU A 98 4.85 6.32 -4.35
CA LEU A 98 3.77 7.04 -5.04
C LEU A 98 4.26 7.78 -6.29
N TRP A 99 5.46 8.32 -6.24
CA TRP A 99 6.10 9.08 -7.32
C TRP A 99 7.53 8.59 -7.53
N PRO A 100 7.71 7.41 -8.12
CA PRO A 100 9.02 6.80 -8.31
C PRO A 100 9.90 7.69 -9.18
N THR A 101 11.09 7.99 -8.66
CA THR A 101 12.12 8.79 -9.33
C THR A 101 13.11 7.90 -10.08
N ALA A 102 13.24 6.63 -9.69
CA ALA A 102 14.08 5.65 -10.38
C ALA A 102 13.39 5.04 -11.64
N PRO A 103 14.09 4.91 -12.77
CA PRO A 103 13.51 4.42 -14.03
C PRO A 103 13.28 2.90 -14.09
N GLN A 104 13.98 2.10 -13.29
CA GLN A 104 13.97 0.63 -13.35
C GLN A 104 13.77 0.05 -11.96
N CYS A 105 12.53 0.00 -11.46
CA CYS A 105 12.27 -0.55 -10.15
C CYS A 105 10.85 -1.10 -9.98
N ILE A 106 10.76 -2.08 -9.09
CA ILE A 106 9.52 -2.62 -8.50
C ILE A 106 8.55 -1.53 -8.05
N GLN A 107 9.08 -0.37 -7.61
CA GLN A 107 8.29 0.79 -7.20
C GLN A 107 7.29 1.23 -8.28
N ARG A 108 7.64 1.20 -9.58
CA ARG A 108 6.69 1.53 -10.66
C ARG A 108 5.58 0.49 -10.82
N GLY A 109 5.89 -0.78 -10.58
CA GLY A 109 4.88 -1.84 -10.53
C GLY A 109 3.85 -1.57 -9.43
N LEU A 110 4.36 -1.28 -8.22
CA LEU A 110 3.54 -0.95 -7.05
C LEU A 110 2.76 0.36 -7.23
N GLN A 111 3.39 1.39 -7.80
CA GLN A 111 2.76 2.69 -8.06
C GLN A 111 1.56 2.56 -9.00
N ARG A 112 1.64 1.70 -10.02
CA ARG A 112 0.50 1.44 -10.92
C ARG A 112 -0.69 0.77 -10.23
N GLN A 113 -0.46 0.13 -9.09
CA GLN A 113 -1.51 -0.45 -8.26
C GLN A 113 -2.00 0.51 -7.16
N ALA A 114 -1.38 1.68 -7.01
CA ALA A 114 -1.77 2.66 -6.00
C ALA A 114 -3.06 3.37 -6.44
N LEU A 115 -4.13 3.15 -5.65
CA LEU A 115 -5.44 3.75 -5.91
C LEU A 115 -5.53 5.19 -5.40
N ALA A 116 -4.94 5.46 -4.25
CA ALA A 116 -4.96 6.76 -3.59
C ALA A 116 -3.94 6.81 -2.45
N PHE A 117 -3.69 8.01 -1.94
CA PHE A 117 -2.81 8.28 -0.81
C PHE A 117 -3.33 9.45 0.04
N HIS A 118 -2.86 9.51 1.29
CA HIS A 118 -3.12 10.63 2.20
C HIS A 118 -1.91 10.86 3.10
N PHE A 119 -1.41 12.09 3.14
CA PHE A 119 -0.33 12.48 4.04
C PHE A 119 -0.91 13.29 5.20
N CYS A 120 -0.87 12.75 6.41
CA CYS A 120 -1.21 13.49 7.62
C CYS A 120 -0.05 14.43 8.00
N ARG A 121 -0.31 15.74 8.02
CA ARG A 121 0.66 16.77 8.39
C ARG A 121 0.14 17.52 9.61
N ALA A 122 0.81 17.38 10.75
CA ALA A 122 0.37 18.02 12.00
C ALA A 122 0.23 19.55 11.91
N ALA A 123 1.02 20.19 11.04
CA ALA A 123 0.96 21.64 10.82
C ALA A 123 -0.22 22.10 9.94
N GLU A 124 -0.96 21.17 9.32
CA GLU A 124 -2.04 21.48 8.40
C GLU A 124 -3.33 20.79 8.85
N SER A 125 -4.18 21.53 9.57
CA SER A 125 -5.44 21.05 10.14
C SER A 125 -6.36 20.38 9.12
N ASP A 126 -6.30 20.83 7.87
CA ASP A 126 -7.02 20.24 6.74
C ASP A 126 -6.70 18.75 6.55
N THR A 127 -5.44 18.34 6.73
CA THR A 127 -5.01 16.94 6.59
C THR A 127 -5.44 16.04 7.73
N LEU A 128 -5.84 16.65 8.86
CA LEU A 128 -6.33 15.97 10.05
C LEU A 128 -7.86 15.80 10.00
N SER A 129 -8.55 16.50 9.10
CA SER A 129 -9.99 16.36 8.91
C SER A 129 -10.34 15.06 8.19
N VAL A 130 -11.08 14.19 8.87
CA VAL A 130 -11.56 12.91 8.31
C VAL A 130 -12.50 13.14 7.12
N GLY A 131 -13.39 14.14 7.19
CA GLY A 131 -14.26 14.49 6.06
C GLY A 131 -13.48 14.98 4.84
N ARG A 132 -12.35 15.67 5.04
CA ARG A 132 -11.45 16.02 3.95
C ARG A 132 -10.70 14.81 3.41
N PHE A 133 -10.25 13.91 4.27
CA PHE A 133 -9.65 12.64 3.86
C PHE A 133 -10.59 11.84 2.94
N VAL A 134 -11.85 11.64 3.34
CA VAL A 134 -12.85 10.90 2.54
C VAL A 134 -13.04 11.54 1.17
N ARG A 135 -13.32 12.84 1.13
CA ARG A 135 -13.48 13.56 -0.15
C ARG A 135 -12.22 13.53 -1.01
N GLY A 136 -11.04 13.62 -0.39
CA GLY A 136 -9.75 13.51 -1.05
C GLY A 136 -9.51 12.13 -1.65
N LEU A 137 -9.94 11.07 -0.96
CA LEU A 137 -9.91 9.71 -1.45
C LEU A 137 -10.82 9.54 -2.68
N VAL A 138 -12.08 9.98 -2.58
CA VAL A 138 -13.05 9.92 -3.69
C VAL A 138 -12.52 10.66 -4.93
N ALA A 139 -11.95 11.85 -4.73
CA ALA A 139 -11.38 12.62 -5.82
C ALA A 139 -10.23 11.87 -6.53
N GLN A 140 -9.36 11.21 -5.76
CA GLN A 140 -8.25 10.41 -6.32
C GLN A 140 -8.76 9.16 -7.05
N LEU A 141 -9.71 8.43 -6.46
CA LEU A 141 -10.30 7.23 -7.06
C LEU A 141 -11.04 7.55 -8.37
N SER A 142 -11.79 8.66 -8.39
CA SER A 142 -12.50 9.14 -9.59
C SER A 142 -11.54 9.55 -10.71
N ALA A 143 -10.36 10.05 -10.38
CA ALA A 143 -9.33 10.44 -11.34
C ALA A 143 -8.42 9.28 -11.78
N GLY A 144 -8.21 8.27 -10.93
CA GLY A 144 -7.21 7.21 -11.14
C GLY A 144 -7.58 6.17 -12.20
N GLY A 145 -8.85 6.04 -12.57
CA GLY A 145 -9.31 5.12 -13.64
C GLY A 145 -9.14 3.62 -13.35
N LEU A 146 -8.56 3.26 -12.21
CA LEU A 146 -8.31 1.87 -11.80
C LEU A 146 -9.57 1.14 -11.31
N LEU A 147 -10.66 1.87 -11.01
CA LEU A 147 -11.96 1.30 -10.64
C LEU A 147 -13.01 1.60 -11.72
N PRO A 148 -13.28 0.67 -12.64
CA PRO A 148 -14.36 0.79 -13.62
C PRO A 148 -15.72 1.00 -12.92
N GLY A 149 -16.55 1.90 -13.47
CA GLY A 149 -17.89 2.18 -12.94
C GLY A 149 -17.93 2.95 -11.62
N TYR A 150 -16.78 3.28 -11.01
CA TYR A 150 -16.76 4.06 -9.76
C TYR A 150 -17.35 5.46 -9.94
N ARG A 151 -17.05 6.11 -11.09
CA ARG A 151 -17.58 7.43 -11.40
C ARG A 151 -19.11 7.44 -11.52
N ASP A 152 -19.69 6.36 -12.06
CA ASP A 152 -21.14 6.26 -12.22
C ASP A 152 -21.83 6.11 -10.86
N LYS A 153 -21.24 5.35 -9.93
CA LYS A 153 -21.72 5.27 -8.55
C LYS A 153 -21.68 6.62 -7.82
N LEU A 154 -20.70 7.47 -8.13
CA LEU A 154 -20.64 8.82 -7.59
C LEU A 154 -21.72 9.76 -8.15
N LEU A 155 -22.43 9.37 -9.22
CA LEU A 155 -23.58 10.13 -9.73
C LEU A 155 -24.87 9.83 -8.96
N GLU A 156 -24.89 8.79 -8.12
CA GLU A 156 -26.04 8.48 -7.27
C GLU A 156 -26.29 9.60 -6.27
N ALA A 157 -27.56 10.01 -6.13
CA ALA A 157 -27.94 11.14 -5.29
C ALA A 157 -27.54 10.94 -3.81
N GLU A 158 -27.57 9.70 -3.32
CA GLU A 158 -27.14 9.38 -1.95
C GLU A 158 -25.64 9.59 -1.75
N ALA A 159 -24.81 9.16 -2.70
CA ALA A 159 -23.37 9.36 -2.66
C ALA A 159 -23.00 10.85 -2.74
N GLN A 160 -23.63 11.60 -3.65
CA GLN A 160 -23.40 13.04 -3.78
C GLN A 160 -23.77 13.80 -2.51
N LYS A 161 -24.93 13.47 -1.91
CA LYS A 161 -25.38 14.10 -0.67
C LYS A 161 -24.42 13.80 0.48
N ALA A 162 -23.95 12.56 0.61
CA ALA A 162 -23.02 12.17 1.66
C ALA A 162 -21.63 12.82 1.53
N LEU A 163 -21.22 13.18 0.31
CA LEU A 163 -19.93 13.80 0.02
C LEU A 163 -19.93 15.34 0.06
N LEU A 164 -21.08 15.97 0.29
CA LEU A 164 -21.15 17.41 0.50
C LEU A 164 -20.21 17.83 1.65
N PRO A 165 -19.46 18.94 1.53
CA PRO A 165 -18.48 19.36 2.54
C PRO A 165 -18.99 19.33 3.99
N GLY A 166 -20.15 19.93 4.26
CA GLY A 166 -20.72 19.97 5.61
C GLY A 166 -21.26 18.62 6.10
N GLU A 167 -21.90 17.84 5.23
CA GLU A 167 -22.44 16.52 5.59
C GLU A 167 -21.33 15.51 5.85
N CYS A 168 -20.29 15.52 5.00
CA CYS A 168 -19.13 14.65 5.13
C CYS A 168 -18.31 14.98 6.38
N GLU A 169 -18.22 16.25 6.78
CA GLU A 169 -17.58 16.66 8.03
C GLU A 169 -18.41 16.27 9.26
N ARG A 170 -19.74 16.34 9.15
CA ARG A 170 -20.66 15.96 10.23
C ARG A 170 -20.72 14.44 10.46
N ASN A 171 -20.65 13.64 9.39
CA ASN A 171 -20.68 12.18 9.49
C ASN A 171 -19.75 11.50 8.45
N PRO A 172 -18.43 11.56 8.66
CA PRO A 172 -17.44 11.02 7.72
C PRO A 172 -17.52 9.50 7.61
N ALA A 173 -17.91 8.80 8.67
CA ALA A 173 -18.05 7.35 8.67
C ALA A 173 -19.21 6.88 7.77
N HIS A 174 -20.32 7.62 7.75
CA HIS A 174 -21.40 7.35 6.80
C HIS A 174 -20.96 7.65 5.36
N ALA A 175 -20.30 8.80 5.13
CA ALA A 175 -19.80 9.17 3.81
C ALA A 175 -18.78 8.17 3.24
N PHE A 176 -17.95 7.55 4.08
CA PHE A 176 -16.97 6.54 3.66
C PHE A 176 -17.59 5.19 3.29
N LYS A 177 -18.79 4.87 3.81
CA LYS A 177 -19.48 3.61 3.55
C LYS A 177 -20.33 3.62 2.27
N ARG A 178 -20.66 4.81 1.77
CA ARG A 178 -21.43 5.01 0.53
C ARG A 178 -20.48 5.02 -0.66
#